data_AF-A0A6J1XVR6-F1
#
_entry.id   AF-A0A6J1XVR6-F1
#
_cell.length_a   1.000
_cell.length_b   1.000
_cell.length_c   1.000
_cell.angle_alpha   90.00
_cell.angle_beta   90.00
_cell.angle_gamma   90.00
#
_symmetry.space_group_name_H-M   'P 1'
#
loop_
_entity.id
_entity.type
_entity.pdbx_description
1 polymer ?
#
loop_
_entity_poly.entity_id
_entity_poly.type
_entity_poly.pdbx_seq_one_letter_code
_entity_poly.pdbx_strand_id
1 'polypeptide(L)'
;MFLFFLWGYFWVILSIKHGALKNGVLWAFLPLLRSYEDFTKCCKDSGILMVVKCRKENSALKECLTAHYNDPAFYEECKMEYLKEREEFRKTGIPTKKRLQKLPTSM
;
A
#
# COMPACT_ATOMS: atom_id res chain seq x y z
N MET A 1 -31.43 -3.69 -22.97
CA MET A 1 -30.08 -4.00 -23.48
C MET A 1 -28.94 -3.31 -22.72
N PHE A 2 -29.10 -2.06 -22.24
CA PHE A 2 -28.04 -1.31 -21.54
C PHE A 2 -27.76 -1.75 -20.09
N LEU A 3 -28.74 -2.37 -19.40
CA LEU A 3 -28.61 -2.79 -18.00
C LEU A 3 -27.76 -4.06 -17.80
N PHE A 4 -27.62 -4.91 -18.82
CA PHE A 4 -26.81 -6.14 -18.74
C PHE A 4 -25.30 -5.84 -18.77
N PHE A 5 -24.87 -4.83 -19.52
CA PHE A 5 -23.46 -4.45 -19.62
C PHE A 5 -22.92 -3.83 -18.33
N LEU A 6 -23.74 -3.03 -17.64
CA LEU A 6 -23.35 -2.44 -16.34
C LEU A 6 -23.26 -3.49 -15.23
N TRP A 7 -24.13 -4.51 -15.24
CA TRP A 7 -24.09 -5.57 -14.23
C TRP A 7 -22.89 -6.51 -14.42
N GLY A 8 -22.53 -6.82 -15.67
CA GLY A 8 -21.30 -7.57 -15.99
C GLY A 8 -20.03 -6.82 -15.57
N TYR A 9 -19.97 -5.52 -15.83
CA TYR A 9 -18.83 -4.69 -15.44
C TYR A 9 -18.71 -4.57 -13.90
N PHE A 10 -19.84 -4.46 -13.21
CA PHE A 10 -19.89 -4.43 -11.74
C PHE A 10 -19.43 -5.76 -11.13
N TRP A 11 -19.80 -6.90 -11.72
CA TRP A 11 -19.35 -8.23 -11.26
C TRP A 11 -17.84 -8.43 -11.51
N VAL A 12 -17.31 -7.98 -12.65
CA VAL A 12 -15.86 -8.04 -12.92
C VAL A 12 -15.08 -7.19 -11.91
N ILE A 13 -15.57 -5.98 -11.57
CA ILE A 13 -14.95 -5.13 -10.53
C ILE A 13 -15.05 -5.78 -9.14
N LEU A 14 -16.19 -6.40 -8.80
CA LEU A 14 -16.35 -7.11 -7.52
C LEU A 14 -15.41 -8.33 -7.42
N SER A 15 -15.25 -9.07 -8.51
CA SER A 15 -14.37 -10.24 -8.58
C SER A 15 -12.88 -9.88 -8.52
N ILE A 16 -12.47 -8.74 -9.10
CA ILE A 16 -11.08 -8.25 -8.98
C ILE A 16 -10.76 -7.84 -7.53
N LYS A 17 -11.70 -7.24 -6.79
CA LYS A 17 -11.47 -6.87 -5.37
C LYS A 17 -11.38 -8.08 -4.44
N HIS A 18 -12.06 -9.19 -4.75
CA HIS A 18 -12.04 -10.40 -3.92
C HIS A 18 -10.81 -11.30 -4.14
N GLY A 19 -10.09 -11.17 -5.26
CA GLY A 19 -8.93 -12.01 -5.58
C GLY A 19 -7.62 -11.64 -4.88
N ALA A 20 -7.50 -10.43 -4.32
CA ALA A 20 -6.24 -9.91 -3.76
C ALA A 20 -6.07 -10.11 -2.24
N LEU A 21 -7.01 -10.80 -1.58
CA LEU A 21 -7.05 -10.86 -0.11
C LEU A 21 -7.29 -12.28 0.42
N LYS A 22 -6.59 -13.29 -0.07
CA LYS A 22 -6.50 -14.57 0.63
C LYS A 22 -5.09 -15.13 0.50
N ASN A 23 -4.42 -15.26 1.65
CA ASN A 23 -3.49 -16.31 2.07
C ASN A 23 -2.41 -15.72 3.01
N GLY A 24 -2.63 -15.81 4.32
CA GLY A 24 -1.58 -15.69 5.36
C GLY A 24 -1.06 -14.29 5.74
N VAL A 25 -1.07 -13.31 4.85
CA VAL A 25 -0.47 -11.97 5.09
C VAL A 25 -1.28 -11.10 6.07
N LEU A 26 -2.59 -11.36 6.22
CA LEU A 26 -3.47 -10.52 7.03
C LEU A 26 -3.08 -10.47 8.52
N TRP A 27 -2.58 -11.57 9.08
CA TRP A 27 -2.11 -11.62 10.47
C TRP A 27 -0.79 -10.86 10.67
N ALA A 28 0.09 -10.84 9.66
CA ALA A 28 1.33 -10.08 9.68
C ALA A 28 1.10 -8.56 9.52
N PHE A 29 0.01 -8.17 8.83
CA PHE A 29 -0.40 -6.78 8.67
C PHE A 29 -1.23 -6.23 9.83
N LEU A 30 -1.76 -7.09 10.71
CA LEU A 30 -2.61 -6.68 11.82
C LEU A 30 -1.91 -5.71 12.80
N PRO A 31 -0.62 -5.91 13.17
CA PRO A 31 0.13 -4.96 14.00
C PRO A 31 0.36 -3.61 13.32
N LEU A 32 0.58 -3.62 12.01
CA LEU A 32 0.72 -2.40 11.20
C LEU A 32 -0.57 -1.59 11.18
N LEU A 33 -1.70 -2.27 10.95
CA LEU A 33 -3.03 -1.65 10.93
C LEU A 33 -3.34 -0.98 12.27
N ARG A 34 -3.00 -1.64 13.39
CA ARG A 34 -3.20 -1.09 14.73
C ARG A 34 -2.31 0.12 15.02
N SER A 35 -1.02 0.04 14.71
CA SER A 35 -0.08 1.15 14.89
C SER A 35 -0.49 2.39 14.09
N TYR A 36 -1.05 2.17 12.90
CA TYR A 36 -1.59 3.24 12.04
C TYR A 36 -2.85 3.88 12.62
N GLU A 37 -3.78 3.08 13.15
CA GLU A 37 -4.99 3.60 13.80
C GLU A 37 -4.66 4.44 15.04
N ASP A 38 -3.73 3.97 15.88
CA ASP A 38 -3.31 4.67 17.09
C ASP A 38 -2.62 6.01 16.75
N PHE A 39 -1.74 6.03 15.73
CA PHE A 39 -1.13 7.25 15.23
C PHE A 39 -2.17 8.22 14.64
N THR A 40 -3.10 7.72 13.84
CA THR A 40 -4.16 8.54 13.21
C THR A 40 -5.08 9.14 14.27
N LYS A 41 -5.39 8.38 15.33
CA LYS A 41 -6.18 8.87 16.46
C LYS A 41 -5.46 9.99 17.19
N CYS A 42 -4.17 9.80 17.54
CA CYS A 42 -3.36 10.84 18.17
C CYS A 42 -3.27 12.11 17.30
N CYS A 43 -3.12 11.96 15.97
CA CYS A 43 -3.06 13.10 15.05
C CYS A 43 -4.36 13.89 15.02
N LYS A 44 -5.51 13.22 15.03
CA LYS A 44 -6.83 13.87 15.08
C LYS A 44 -7.06 14.62 16.38
N ASP A 45 -6.61 14.06 17.51
CA ASP A 45 -6.81 14.65 18.84
C ASP A 45 -5.83 15.80 19.13
N SER A 46 -4.62 15.75 18.55
CA SER A 46 -3.54 16.71 18.84
C SER A 46 -3.52 17.93 17.93
N GLY A 47 -4.21 17.89 16.78
CA GLY A 47 -4.24 18.98 15.80
C GLY A 47 -2.84 19.48 15.45
N ILE A 48 -2.62 20.79 15.52
CA ILE A 48 -1.33 21.43 15.19
C ILE A 48 -0.15 20.92 16.04
N LEU A 49 -0.40 20.40 17.26
CA LEU A 49 0.64 19.89 18.16
C LEU A 49 0.96 18.40 17.93
N MET A 50 0.43 17.78 16.88
CA MET A 50 0.63 16.36 16.54
C MET A 50 2.11 15.95 16.50
N VAL A 51 2.98 16.79 15.95
CA VAL A 51 4.40 16.48 15.80
C VAL A 51 5.12 16.36 17.15
N VAL A 52 4.64 17.03 18.20
CA VAL A 52 5.25 16.98 19.54
C VAL A 52 4.58 15.91 20.41
N LYS A 53 3.24 15.84 20.38
CA LYS A 53 2.48 14.93 21.24
C LYS A 53 2.49 13.48 20.74
N CYS A 54 2.47 13.26 19.43
CA CYS A 54 2.37 11.92 18.84
C CYS A 54 3.72 11.28 18.50
N ARG A 55 4.81 11.70 19.16
CA ARG A 55 6.17 11.21 18.87
C ARG A 55 6.31 9.72 19.12
N LYS A 56 5.65 9.21 20.16
CA LYS A 56 5.72 7.81 20.59
C LYS A 56 4.98 6.88 19.62
N GLU A 57 3.80 7.30 19.20
CA GLU A 57 2.97 6.59 18.24
C GLU A 57 3.65 6.60 16.85
N ASN A 58 4.27 7.72 16.49
CA ASN A 58 5.05 7.84 15.26
C ASN A 58 6.30 6.94 15.27
N SER A 59 7.04 6.85 16.39
CA SER A 59 8.20 5.96 16.47
C SER A 59 7.79 4.49 16.35
N ALA A 60 6.72 4.09 17.03
CA ALA A 60 6.19 2.72 16.95
C ALA A 60 5.73 2.37 15.52
N LEU A 61 5.00 3.28 14.85
CA LEU A 61 4.60 3.10 13.46
C LEU A 61 5.81 2.99 12.52
N LYS A 62 6.82 3.86 12.72
CA LYS A 62 8.04 3.86 11.92
C LYS A 62 8.83 2.56 12.09
N GLU A 63 8.96 2.05 13.31
CA GLU A 63 9.63 0.79 13.59
C GLU A 63 8.92 -0.39 12.90
N CYS A 64 7.60 -0.46 13.00
CA CYS A 64 6.80 -1.49 12.34
C CYS A 64 6.96 -1.43 10.80
N LEU A 65 6.85 -0.24 10.19
CA LEU A 65 7.09 -0.06 8.76
C LEU A 65 8.51 -0.46 8.36
N THR A 66 9.51 -0.05 9.13
CA THR A 66 10.91 -0.33 8.84
C THR A 66 11.20 -1.84 8.87
N ALA A 67 10.55 -2.59 9.78
CA ALA A 67 10.66 -4.04 9.81
C ALA A 67 10.14 -4.69 8.51
N HIS A 68 9.01 -4.20 7.96
CA HIS A 68 8.49 -4.67 6.68
C HIS A 68 9.33 -4.25 5.48
N TYR A 69 9.87 -3.02 5.47
CA TYR A 69 10.74 -2.56 4.39
C TYR A 69 12.09 -3.28 4.35
N ASN A 70 12.58 -3.76 5.50
CA ASN A 70 13.81 -4.52 5.60
C ASN A 70 13.62 -6.02 5.33
N ASP A 71 12.39 -6.48 5.09
CA ASP A 71 12.13 -7.87 4.72
C ASP A 71 12.73 -8.17 3.33
N PRO A 72 13.75 -9.05 3.23
CA PRO A 72 14.38 -9.37 1.96
C PRO A 72 13.42 -10.00 0.95
N ALA A 73 12.36 -10.69 1.41
CA ALA A 73 11.36 -11.26 0.52
C ALA A 73 10.59 -10.18 -0.25
N PHE A 74 10.17 -9.12 0.45
CA PHE A 74 9.47 -7.99 -0.15
C PHE A 74 10.37 -7.20 -1.12
N TYR A 75 11.63 -7.00 -0.75
CA TYR A 75 12.59 -6.30 -1.62
C TYR A 75 12.82 -7.03 -2.95
N GLU A 76 13.04 -8.34 -2.90
CA GLU A 76 13.29 -9.13 -4.12
C GLU A 76 12.05 -9.20 -5.02
N GLU A 77 10.84 -9.30 -4.46
CA GLU A 77 9.60 -9.25 -5.25
C GLU A 77 9.47 -7.91 -5.99
N CYS A 78 9.62 -6.78 -5.29
CA CYS A 78 9.57 -5.45 -5.88
C CYS A 78 10.68 -5.22 -6.92
N LYS A 79 11.88 -5.77 -6.68
CA LYS A 79 13.01 -5.69 -7.61
C LYS A 79 12.73 -6.46 -8.89
N MET A 80 12.16 -7.66 -8.81
CA MET A 80 11.79 -8.46 -9.98
C MET A 80 10.70 -7.76 -10.80
N GLU A 81 9.70 -7.17 -10.15
CA GLU A 81 8.67 -6.38 -10.84
C GLU A 81 9.29 -5.17 -11.55
N TYR A 82 10.16 -4.41 -10.87
CA TYR A 82 10.87 -3.26 -11.46
C TYR A 82 11.73 -3.65 -12.68
N LEU A 83 12.47 -4.76 -12.59
CA LEU A 83 13.29 -5.24 -13.71
C LEU A 83 12.44 -5.64 -14.91
N LYS A 84 11.32 -6.31 -14.68
CA LYS A 84 10.38 -6.70 -15.73
C LYS A 84 9.79 -5.46 -16.44
N GLU A 85 9.34 -4.46 -15.69
CA GLU A 85 8.86 -3.20 -16.27
C GLU A 85 9.95 -2.48 -17.08
N ARG A 86 11.20 -2.52 -16.60
CA ARG A 86 12.33 -1.92 -17.31
C ARG A 86 12.65 -2.64 -18.62
N GLU A 87 12.55 -3.97 -18.65
CA GLU A 87 12.71 -4.74 -19.88
C GLU A 87 11.59 -4.46 -20.89
N GLU A 88 10.35 -4.35 -20.42
CA GLU A 88 9.19 -3.98 -21.25
C GLU A 88 9.36 -2.56 -21.83
N PHE A 89 9.86 -1.61 -21.03
CA PHE A 89 10.20 -0.27 -21.50
C PHE A 89 11.31 -0.29 -22.55
N ARG A 90 12.35 -1.11 -22.37
CA ARG A 90 13.43 -1.27 -23.37
C ARG A 90 12.92 -1.86 -24.69
N LYS A 91 11.96 -2.78 -24.64
CA LYS A 91 11.39 -3.43 -25.82
C LYS A 91 10.39 -2.55 -26.57
N THR A 92 9.53 -1.84 -25.84
CA THR A 92 8.37 -1.13 -26.41
C THR A 92 8.52 0.38 -26.46
N GLY A 93 9.44 0.96 -25.67
CA GLY A 93 9.58 2.41 -25.49
C GLY A 93 8.42 3.08 -24.76
N ILE A 94 7.39 2.34 -24.36
CA ILE A 94 6.20 2.88 -23.70
C ILE A 94 6.37 2.73 -22.18
N PRO A 95 6.37 3.84 -21.41
CA PRO A 95 6.49 3.75 -19.97
C PRO A 95 5.22 3.15 -19.37
N THR A 96 5.37 2.10 -18.57
CA THR A 96 4.29 1.59 -17.71
C THR A 96 3.88 2.73 -16.77
N LYS A 97 2.66 3.25 -16.93
CA LYS A 97 2.10 4.35 -16.10
C LYS A 97 2.00 4.01 -14.60
N LYS A 98 2.41 2.80 -14.21
CA LYS A 98 2.47 2.29 -12.84
C LYS A 98 3.77 2.64 -12.11
N ARG A 99 4.58 3.59 -12.59
CA ARG A 99 5.65 4.18 -11.77
C ARG A 99 4.96 4.78 -10.54
N LEU A 100 4.94 3.99 -9.47
CA LEU A 100 4.13 4.16 -8.26
C LEU A 100 3.96 5.64 -7.99
N GLN A 101 2.70 6.09 -7.88
CA GLN A 101 2.39 7.34 -7.20
C GLN A 101 3.30 7.37 -5.99
N LYS A 102 4.31 8.23 -5.99
CA LYS A 102 5.26 8.36 -4.88
C LYS A 102 4.38 8.37 -3.64
N LEU A 103 4.62 7.44 -2.70
CA LEU A 103 3.95 7.47 -1.41
C LEU A 103 3.88 8.94 -1.00
N PRO A 104 2.67 9.52 -0.83
CA PRO A 104 2.55 10.94 -0.61
C PRO A 104 3.49 11.28 0.53
N THR A 105 4.53 12.02 0.22
CA THR A 105 5.56 12.41 1.17
C THR A 105 4.98 13.58 1.94
N SER A 106 3.85 13.38 2.62
CA SER A 106 3.38 14.33 3.62
C SER A 106 4.09 13.99 4.92
N MET A 107 5.19 14.72 5.15
CA MET A 107 5.71 14.98 6.49
C MET A 107 4.75 15.91 7.23
#